data_AF-A0A3L7P989-F1
#
_entry.id   AF-A0A3L7P989-F1
#
_cell.length_a   1.000
_cell.length_b   1.000
_cell.length_c   1.000
_cell.angle_alpha   90.00
_cell.angle_beta   90.00
_cell.angle_gamma   90.00
#
_symmetry.space_group_name_H-M   'P 1'
#
loop_
_entity.id
_entity.type
_entity.pdbx_description
1 polymer ?
#
loop_
_entity_poly.entity_id
_entity_poly.type
_entity_poly.pdbx_seq_one_letter_code
_entity_poly.pdbx_strand_id
1 'polypeptide(L)'
;MEAEVSRTLREAPGVHVESLSVHRTDDDHICLHGVVELDDPSVDVESIIRRALSIDQVINRMVVKYGPTAVCQVTDLDKSFMWG
;
A
#
# COMPACT_ATOMS: atom_id res chain seq x y z
N MET A 1 -17.50 -1.96 7.83
CA MET A 1 -16.44 -2.60 7.02
C MET A 1 -15.86 -1.65 5.98
N GLU A 2 -16.53 -1.33 4.86
CA GLU A 2 -15.93 -0.41 3.85
C GLU A 2 -15.60 0.99 4.42
N ALA A 3 -16.50 1.57 5.20
CA ALA A 3 -16.28 2.84 5.91
C ALA A 3 -15.09 2.79 6.90
N GLU A 4 -14.78 1.60 7.40
CA GLU A 4 -13.71 1.38 8.39
C GLU A 4 -12.37 1.18 7.69
N VAL A 5 -12.32 0.35 6.64
CA VAL A 5 -11.17 0.21 5.75
C VAL A 5 -10.78 1.57 5.16
N SER A 6 -11.75 2.30 4.61
CA SER A 6 -11.51 3.63 4.03
C SER A 6 -10.97 4.62 5.05
N ARG A 7 -11.47 4.58 6.28
CA ARG A 7 -10.97 5.40 7.37
C ARG A 7 -9.54 5.02 7.75
N THR A 8 -9.26 3.75 7.97
CA THR A 8 -7.91 3.26 8.30
C THR A 8 -6.89 3.64 7.23
N LEU A 9 -7.21 3.47 5.95
CA LEU A 9 -6.29 3.82 4.87
C LEU A 9 -6.07 5.32 4.76
N ARG A 10 -7.08 6.14 5.02
CA ARG A 10 -6.93 7.61 5.00
C ARG A 10 -6.20 8.17 6.22
N GLU A 11 -6.27 7.46 7.35
CA GLU A 11 -5.52 7.80 8.57
C GLU A 11 -4.07 7.29 8.51
N ALA A 12 -3.76 6.37 7.58
CA ALA A 12 -2.41 5.85 7.41
C ALA A 12 -1.49 6.91 6.74
N PRO A 13 -0.33 7.21 7.34
CA PRO A 13 0.60 8.17 6.78
C PRO A 13 1.16 7.67 5.45
N GLY A 14 1.21 8.55 4.44
CA GLY A 14 1.72 8.23 3.11
C GLY A 14 0.78 7.40 2.23
N VAL A 15 -0.49 7.28 2.62
CA VAL A 15 -1.54 6.58 1.85
C VAL A 15 -2.61 7.55 1.40
N HIS A 16 -2.79 7.67 0.09
CA HIS A 16 -3.79 8.50 -0.55
C HIS A 16 -4.77 7.64 -1.35
N VAL A 17 -5.99 7.49 -0.83
CA VAL A 17 -7.03 6.67 -1.49
C VAL A 17 -7.80 7.52 -2.51
N GLU A 18 -7.56 7.30 -3.80
CA GLU A 18 -8.35 7.91 -4.88
C GLU A 18 -9.70 7.22 -5.06
N SER A 19 -9.68 5.88 -5.03
CA SER A 19 -10.86 5.05 -5.20
C SER A 19 -10.71 3.77 -4.38
N LEU A 20 -11.77 3.37 -3.69
CA LEU A 20 -11.80 2.15 -2.90
C LEU A 20 -13.17 1.51 -2.99
N SER A 21 -13.18 0.21 -3.21
CA SER A 21 -14.35 -0.66 -3.07
C SER A 21 -13.92 -1.89 -2.30
N VAL A 22 -14.71 -2.26 -1.29
CA VAL A 22 -14.36 -3.36 -0.38
C VAL A 22 -15.41 -4.45 -0.53
N HIS A 23 -14.97 -5.64 -0.91
CA HIS A 23 -15.84 -6.80 -1.05
C HIS A 23 -15.45 -7.87 -0.04
N ARG A 24 -16.43 -8.39 0.70
CA ARG A 24 -16.26 -9.62 1.49
C ARG A 24 -16.59 -10.80 0.59
N THR A 25 -15.72 -11.80 0.57
CA THR A 25 -15.97 -13.07 -0.12
C THR A 25 -16.68 -14.05 0.83
N ASP A 26 -17.22 -15.13 0.28
CA ASP A 26 -17.94 -16.16 1.04
C ASP A 26 -17.06 -16.88 2.08
N ASP A 27 -15.73 -16.92 1.83
CA ASP A 27 -14.72 -17.52 2.72
C ASP A 27 -14.17 -16.54 3.78
N ASP A 28 -14.89 -15.44 4.03
CA ASP A 28 -14.49 -14.39 4.97
C ASP A 28 -13.21 -13.61 4.59
N HIS A 29 -12.78 -13.68 3.33
CA HIS A 29 -11.67 -12.86 2.85
C HIS A 29 -12.16 -11.46 2.48
N ILE A 30 -11.34 -10.44 2.75
CA ILE A 30 -11.58 -9.07 2.28
C ILE A 30 -10.80 -8.81 1.00
N CYS A 31 -11.51 -8.49 -0.08
CA CYS A 31 -10.94 -8.02 -1.33
C CYS A 31 -10.98 -6.49 -1.38
N LEU A 32 -9.81 -5.88 -1.57
CA LEU A 32 -9.65 -4.45 -1.76
C LEU A 32 -9.50 -4.14 -3.25
N HIS A 33 -10.35 -3.28 -3.78
CA HIS A 33 -10.32 -2.84 -5.18
C HIS A 33 -10.25 -1.33 -5.25
N GLY A 34 -9.62 -0.79 -6.31
CA GLY A 34 -9.59 0.64 -6.56
C GLY A 34 -8.19 1.13 -6.87
N VAL A 35 -7.93 2.39 -6.52
CA VAL A 35 -6.67 3.08 -6.80
C VAL A 35 -6.18 3.74 -5.53
N VAL A 36 -4.93 3.45 -5.18
CA VAL A 36 -4.23 4.06 -4.06
C VAL A 36 -2.93 4.69 -4.57
N GLU A 37 -2.66 5.90 -4.13
CA GLU A 37 -1.37 6.56 -4.29
C GLU A 37 -0.60 6.42 -2.98
N LEU A 38 0.64 5.97 -3.08
CA LEU A 38 1.55 5.81 -1.96
C LEU A 38 2.72 6.77 -2.10
N ASP A 39 3.09 7.42 -1.01
CA ASP A 39 4.26 8.30 -0.95
C ASP A 39 5.57 7.50 -0.94
N ASP A 40 5.52 6.26 -0.41
CA ASP A 40 6.67 5.39 -0.23
C ASP A 40 6.33 3.94 -0.64
N PRO A 41 7.15 3.28 -1.49
CA PRO A 41 6.93 1.89 -1.91
C PRO A 41 7.06 0.84 -0.80
N SER A 42 7.60 1.21 0.37
CA SER A 42 7.65 0.35 1.55
C SER A 42 6.31 0.27 2.30
N VAL A 43 5.33 1.11 1.95
CA VAL A 43 4.01 1.09 2.60
C VAL A 43 3.21 -0.13 2.16
N ASP A 44 2.94 -1.02 3.12
CA ASP A 44 2.15 -2.21 2.91
C ASP A 44 0.68 -2.01 3.35
N VAL A 45 -0.16 -1.68 2.37
CA VAL A 45 -1.62 -1.50 2.50
C VAL A 45 -2.28 -2.74 3.10
N GLU A 46 -1.82 -3.93 2.74
CA GLU A 46 -2.41 -5.19 3.20
C GLU A 46 -2.15 -5.37 4.69
N SER A 47 -0.90 -5.18 5.13
CA SER A 47 -0.53 -5.23 6.55
C SER A 47 -1.29 -4.21 7.40
N ILE A 48 -1.54 -3.00 6.89
CA ILE A 48 -2.33 -1.97 7.59
C ILE A 48 -3.76 -2.47 7.84
N ILE A 49 -4.41 -3.02 6.82
CA ILE A 49 -5.80 -3.49 6.93
C ILE A 49 -5.92 -4.75 7.80
N ARG A 50 -4.99 -5.71 7.64
CA ARG A 50 -4.96 -6.91 8.48
C ARG A 50 -4.87 -6.56 9.96
N ARG A 51 -4.00 -5.61 10.32
CA ARG A 51 -3.83 -5.15 11.71
C ARG A 51 -5.04 -4.39 12.23
N ALA A 52 -5.62 -3.50 11.43
CA ALA A 52 -6.73 -2.67 11.87
C ALA A 52 -8.01 -3.48 12.09
N LEU A 53 -8.28 -4.46 11.24
CA LEU A 53 -9.52 -5.24 11.30
C LEU A 53 -9.36 -6.60 11.98
N SER A 54 -8.14 -6.99 12.38
CA SER A 54 -7.83 -8.32 12.91
C SER A 54 -8.26 -9.45 11.97
N ILE A 55 -7.97 -9.28 10.67
CA ILE A 55 -8.33 -10.23 9.60
C ILE A 55 -7.05 -10.79 9.01
N ASP A 56 -6.95 -12.12 8.91
CA ASP A 56 -5.78 -12.79 8.35
C ASP A 56 -5.73 -12.75 6.81
N GLN A 57 -6.90 -12.77 6.16
CA GLN A 57 -7.02 -12.95 4.72
C GLN A 57 -7.49 -11.66 4.04
N VAL A 58 -6.54 -10.88 3.54
CA VAL A 58 -6.79 -9.66 2.75
C VAL A 58 -6.19 -9.86 1.37
N ILE A 59 -7.00 -9.65 0.34
CA ILE A 59 -6.62 -9.76 -1.07
C ILE A 59 -6.54 -8.33 -1.62
N ASN A 60 -5.32 -7.85 -1.84
CA ASN A 60 -5.10 -6.55 -2.46
C ASN A 60 -5.19 -6.65 -4.00
N ARG A 61 -6.21 -6.03 -4.59
CA ARG A 61 -6.38 -5.84 -6.05
C ARG A 61 -6.43 -4.36 -6.43
N MET A 62 -5.84 -3.51 -5.60
CA MET A 62 -5.75 -2.09 -5.88
C MET A 62 -4.63 -1.80 -6.87
N VAL A 63 -4.86 -0.82 -7.74
CA VAL A 63 -3.81 -0.23 -8.55
C VAL A 63 -3.01 0.72 -7.66
N VAL A 64 -1.73 0.44 -7.48
CA VAL A 64 -0.82 1.28 -6.70
C VAL A 64 -0.15 2.28 -7.64
N LYS A 65 -0.34 3.56 -7.35
CA LYS A 65 0.40 4.67 -7.93
C LYS A 65 1.44 5.16 -6.92
N TYR A 66 2.55 5.67 -7.42
CA TYR A 66 3.51 6.36 -6.60
C TYR A 66 3.54 7.82 -7.02
N GLY A 67 3.50 8.72 -6.04
CA GLY A 67 3.65 10.15 -6.30
C GLY A 67 4.99 10.46 -6.97
N PRO A 68 5.15 11.65 -7.60
CA PRO A 68 6.39 12.06 -8.25
C PRO A 68 7.60 12.10 -7.30
N THR A 69 7.36 12.01 -5.99
CA THR A 69 8.36 12.00 -4.91
C THR A 69 8.86 10.61 -4.55
N ALA A 70 8.37 9.52 -5.19
CA ALA A 70 9.01 8.20 -5.11
C ALA A 70 10.32 8.21 -5.90
N VAL A 71 11.24 9.05 -5.45
CA VAL A 71 12.61 9.10 -5.91
C VAL A 71 13.18 7.74 -5.61
N CYS A 72 13.56 7.03 -6.67
CA CYS A 72 14.41 5.86 -6.59
C CYS A 72 15.54 6.18 -5.60
N GLN A 73 15.53 5.51 -4.43
CA GLN A 73 16.76 5.39 -3.66
C GLN A 73 17.68 4.53 -4.51
N VAL A 74 18.42 5.18 -5.41
CA VAL A 74 19.65 4.64 -5.97
C VAL A 74 20.61 4.59 -4.78
N THR A 75 20.55 3.50 -4.03
CA THR A 75 21.56 3.20 -3.03
C THR A 75 22.86 2.94 -3.77
N ASP A 76 23.80 3.84 -3.49
CA ASP A 76 25.24 3.74 -3.63
C ASP A 76 25.83 3.44 -5.01
N LEU A 77 26.29 4.55 -5.59
CA LEU A 77 27.52 4.65 -6.37
C LEU A 77 28.63 3.76 -5.73
N ASP A 78 28.86 2.57 -6.26
CA ASP A 78 30.07 1.80 -5.94
C ASP A 78 31.28 2.55 -6.52
N LYS A 79 31.87 3.44 -5.71
CA LYS A 79 33.17 4.06 -5.93
C LYS A 79 34.27 3.03 -5.70
N SER A 80 34.37 2.00 -6.52
CA SER A 80 35.51 1.08 -6.49
C SER A 80 36.02 0.74 -7.89
N PHE A 81 36.40 1.75 -8.66
CA PHE A 81 37.44 1.56 -9.66
C PHE A 81 38.56 2.57 -9.38
N MET A 82 39.44 2.15 -8.48
CA MET A 82 40.78 2.69 -8.31
C MET A 82 41.51 2.62 -9.65
N TRP A 83 42.07 3.75 -10.07
CA TRP A 83 43.00 3.83 -11.18
C TRP A 83 44.22 2.94 -10.88
N GLY A 84 44.47 1.97 -11.76
CA GLY A 84 45.71 1.22 -11.89
C GLY A 84 46.28 1.43 -13.28
#